data_AF-A0A9W4B1N0-F1
#
_entry.id   AF-A0A9W4B1N0-F1
#
_cell.length_a   1.000
_cell.length_b   1.000
_cell.length_c   1.000
_cell.angle_alpha   90.00
_cell.angle_beta   90.00
_cell.angle_gamma   90.00
#
_symmetry.space_group_name_H-M   'P 1'
#
loop_
_entity.id
_entity.type
_entity.pdbx_description
1 polymer ?
#
loop_
_entity_poly.entity_id
_entity_poly.type
_entity_poly.pdbx_seq_one_letter_code
_entity_poly.pdbx_strand_id
1 'polypeptide(L)'
;MADVPEYRDMLKSLRGPTPLLAEALTVADMRRSARLSSLLDGPRLRGLEQLYAYLDAAVKAYAEIPAIAGVAFLIQRVKSDYKTALEATLSGYQGVAADAMRDVMEIEYLLLDFAASEDQSHAEEWLNAGDSLGNKYWPATVRTRLKRSGVPPFANDGFEPIDYKAHSKALHVNPGPSAVASRGPDPLEEPVPFYSELGFIEMFEHGHRILWAIELLRAVALGVPDDYEPLMARDDFDDAYERTRRLQVMMVGFIEGPTMLRERLGREPTVAEILGHVRDELAAMGGSIDPSDGEESV
;
A
#
# COMPACT_ATOMS: atom_id res chain seq x y z
N MET A 1 27.64 28.64 2.95
CA MET A 1 26.59 28.00 3.79
C MET A 1 27.29 27.58 5.07
N ALA A 2 26.69 27.81 6.24
CA ALA A 2 27.28 27.34 7.49
C ALA A 2 27.37 25.81 7.49
N ASP A 3 28.37 25.25 8.16
CA ASP A 3 28.50 23.81 8.35
C ASP A 3 27.34 23.34 9.23
N VAL A 4 26.39 22.60 8.63
CA VAL A 4 25.20 22.12 9.33
C VAL A 4 25.62 20.85 10.08
N PRO A 5 25.48 20.79 11.42
CA PRO A 5 25.85 19.60 12.18
C PRO A 5 25.12 18.35 11.69
N GLU A 6 25.76 17.19 11.77
CA GLU A 6 25.11 15.93 11.41
C GLU A 6 23.86 15.68 12.27
N TYR A 7 22.82 15.09 11.68
CA TYR A 7 21.52 14.90 12.34
C TYR A 7 21.64 14.18 13.69
N ARG A 8 22.47 13.14 13.77
CA ARG A 8 22.71 12.39 15.01
C ARG A 8 23.37 13.23 16.12
N ASP A 9 24.18 14.22 15.76
CA ASP A 9 24.80 15.14 16.73
C ASP A 9 23.81 16.21 17.20
N MET A 10 22.89 16.63 16.32
CA MET A 10 21.75 17.46 16.73
C MET A 10 20.85 16.71 17.74
N LEU A 11 20.56 15.43 17.50
CA LEU A 11 19.77 14.61 18.43
C LEU A 11 20.45 14.49 19.81
N LYS A 12 21.77 14.30 19.88
CA LYS A 12 22.51 14.28 21.15
C LYS A 12 22.38 15.62 21.88
N SER A 13 22.50 16.73 21.16
CA SER A 13 22.40 18.08 21.71
C SER A 13 21.00 18.40 22.24
N LEU A 14 19.95 17.83 21.67
CA LEU A 14 18.56 18.00 22.12
C LEU A 14 18.24 17.28 23.45
N ARG A 15 19.03 16.28 23.86
CA ARG A 15 18.74 15.47 25.07
C ARG A 15 18.71 16.28 26.37
N GLY A 16 19.49 17.34 26.45
CA GLY A 16 19.49 18.25 27.61
C GLY A 16 18.26 19.16 27.65
N PRO A 17 18.07 20.06 26.66
CA PRO A 17 17.03 21.07 26.71
C PRO A 17 15.61 20.54 26.43
N THR A 18 15.48 19.48 25.61
CA THR A 18 14.18 18.97 25.14
C THR A 18 14.16 17.43 25.11
N PRO A 19 14.25 16.76 26.27
CA PRO A 19 14.48 15.32 26.35
C PRO A 19 13.38 14.48 25.70
N LEU A 20 12.10 14.86 25.85
CA LEU A 20 10.97 14.11 25.28
C LEU A 20 10.94 14.16 23.75
N LEU A 21 11.28 15.32 23.16
CA LEU A 21 11.41 15.45 21.70
C LEU A 21 12.63 14.69 21.21
N ALA A 22 13.75 14.75 21.94
CA ALA A 22 14.96 14.02 21.61
C ALA A 22 14.71 12.50 21.62
N GLU A 23 13.95 11.99 22.58
CA GLU A 23 13.57 10.57 22.67
C GLU A 23 12.75 10.15 21.44
N ALA A 24 11.65 10.85 21.15
CA ALA A 24 10.78 10.53 20.01
C ALA A 24 11.55 10.51 18.67
N LEU A 25 12.38 11.53 18.43
CA LEU A 25 13.18 11.63 17.21
C LEU A 25 14.31 10.58 17.15
N THR A 26 14.91 10.24 18.29
CA THR A 26 15.94 9.20 18.37
C THR A 26 15.36 7.83 18.03
N VAL A 27 14.17 7.50 18.55
CA VAL A 27 13.50 6.22 18.26
C VAL A 27 13.20 6.10 16.76
N ALA A 28 12.65 7.16 16.15
CA ALA A 28 12.39 7.18 14.71
C ALA A 28 13.69 7.02 13.89
N ASP A 29 14.76 7.74 14.25
CA ASP A 29 16.05 7.65 13.56
C ASP A 29 16.67 6.25 13.64
N MET A 30 16.62 5.62 14.82
CA MET A 30 17.12 4.28 15.04
C MET A 30 16.37 3.27 14.17
N ARG A 31 15.03 3.35 14.12
CA ARG A 31 14.20 2.45 13.30
C ARG A 31 14.46 2.63 11.82
N ARG A 32 14.45 3.88 11.36
CA ARG A 32 14.72 4.22 9.97
C ARG A 32 16.09 3.70 9.53
N SER A 33 17.12 3.89 10.35
CA SER A 33 18.46 3.38 10.07
C SER A 33 18.50 1.85 10.02
N ALA A 34 17.91 1.18 11.02
CA ALA A 34 17.93 -0.28 11.12
C ALA A 34 17.15 -0.95 9.98
N ARG A 35 15.93 -0.48 9.71
CA ARG A 35 15.08 -1.00 8.62
C ARG A 35 15.65 -0.70 7.26
N LEU A 36 16.18 0.51 7.04
CA LEU A 36 16.86 0.79 5.76
C LEU A 36 18.04 -0.16 5.58
N SER A 37 18.86 -0.36 6.61
CA SER A 37 20.00 -1.27 6.55
C SER A 37 19.60 -2.71 6.22
N SER A 38 18.49 -3.22 6.75
CA SER A 38 18.01 -4.58 6.45
C SER A 38 17.40 -4.73 5.05
N LEU A 39 17.12 -3.62 4.38
CA LEU A 39 16.49 -3.58 3.06
C LEU A 39 17.47 -3.18 1.95
N LEU A 40 18.68 -2.74 2.30
CA LEU A 40 19.72 -2.40 1.34
C LEU A 40 19.92 -3.58 0.38
N ASP A 41 19.93 -3.26 -0.92
CA ASP A 41 20.06 -4.23 -2.02
C ASP A 41 18.96 -5.31 -2.08
N GLY A 42 17.88 -5.16 -1.30
CA GLY A 42 16.75 -6.08 -1.27
C GLY A 42 15.73 -5.84 -2.40
N PRO A 43 14.89 -6.84 -2.72
CA PRO A 43 13.89 -6.75 -3.79
C PRO A 43 12.88 -5.63 -3.55
N ARG A 44 12.53 -5.32 -2.29
CA ARG A 44 11.56 -4.26 -1.97
C ARG A 44 12.03 -2.87 -2.41
N LEU A 45 13.29 -2.51 -2.18
CA LEU A 45 13.78 -1.20 -2.61
C LEU A 45 13.92 -1.11 -4.13
N ARG A 46 14.34 -2.20 -4.80
CA ARG A 46 14.36 -2.26 -6.27
C ARG A 46 12.97 -2.11 -6.88
N GLY A 47 11.99 -2.85 -6.34
CA GLY A 47 10.61 -2.78 -6.79
C GLY A 47 10.01 -1.39 -6.59
N LEU A 48 10.27 -0.74 -5.44
CA LEU A 48 9.84 0.65 -5.23
C LEU A 48 10.52 1.63 -6.18
N GLU A 49 11.82 1.51 -6.43
CA GLU A 49 12.52 2.35 -7.41
C GLU A 49 11.91 2.21 -8.82
N GLN A 50 11.61 0.98 -9.23
CA GLN A 50 10.94 0.73 -10.51
C GLN A 50 9.53 1.31 -10.53
N LEU A 51 8.77 1.22 -9.44
CA LEU A 51 7.48 1.90 -9.30
C LEU A 51 7.61 3.42 -9.46
N TYR A 52 8.60 4.05 -8.82
CA TYR A 52 8.84 5.50 -8.96
C TYR A 52 9.13 5.88 -10.40
N ALA A 53 9.96 5.10 -11.10
CA ALA A 53 10.26 5.29 -12.52
C ALA A 53 8.99 5.12 -13.39
N TYR A 54 8.16 4.13 -13.07
CA TYR A 54 6.89 3.89 -13.75
C TYR A 54 5.93 5.06 -13.61
N LEU A 55 5.75 5.57 -12.38
CA LEU A 55 4.89 6.72 -12.13
C LEU A 55 5.38 7.96 -12.88
N ASP A 56 6.69 8.17 -12.99
CA ASP A 56 7.27 9.26 -13.80
C ASP A 56 7.00 9.08 -15.30
N ALA A 57 7.07 7.85 -15.83
CA ALA A 57 6.71 7.55 -17.20
C ALA A 57 5.20 7.79 -17.44
N ALA A 58 4.35 7.36 -16.51
CA ALA A 58 2.91 7.51 -16.59
C ALA A 58 2.46 8.98 -16.55
N VAL A 59 3.08 9.83 -15.72
CA VAL A 59 2.83 11.28 -15.73
C VAL A 59 3.11 11.89 -17.10
N LYS A 60 4.22 11.49 -17.74
CA LYS A 60 4.57 11.98 -19.09
C LYS A 60 3.57 11.49 -20.13
N ALA A 61 3.25 10.20 -20.12
CA ALA A 61 2.31 9.60 -21.05
C ALA A 61 0.91 10.23 -20.95
N TYR A 62 0.42 10.47 -19.72
CA TYR A 62 -0.87 11.14 -19.52
C TYR A 62 -0.87 12.57 -20.07
N ALA A 63 0.21 13.32 -19.86
CA ALA A 63 0.33 14.68 -20.37
C ALA A 63 0.27 14.78 -21.91
N GLU A 64 0.63 13.70 -22.61
CA GLU A 64 0.61 13.61 -24.06
C GLU A 64 -0.76 13.19 -24.64
N ILE A 65 -1.68 12.70 -23.79
CA ILE A 65 -3.01 12.22 -24.21
C ILE A 65 -4.07 13.26 -23.81
N PRO A 66 -4.63 14.05 -24.75
CA PRO A 66 -5.51 15.17 -24.43
C PRO A 66 -6.71 14.82 -23.56
N ALA A 67 -7.29 13.62 -23.74
CA ALA A 67 -8.46 13.16 -23.00
C ALA A 67 -8.20 12.97 -21.48
N ILE A 68 -6.96 12.69 -21.08
CA ILE A 68 -6.60 12.38 -19.68
C ILE A 68 -5.46 13.26 -19.13
N ALA A 69 -4.92 14.19 -19.93
CA ALA A 69 -3.86 15.10 -19.51
C ALA A 69 -4.23 15.89 -18.23
N GLY A 70 -5.50 16.27 -18.09
CA GLY A 70 -5.99 17.01 -16.92
C GLY A 70 -5.91 16.24 -15.60
N VAL A 71 -5.87 14.90 -15.63
CA VAL A 71 -5.77 14.06 -14.42
C VAL A 71 -4.37 13.53 -14.14
N ALA A 72 -3.35 13.92 -14.92
CA ALA A 72 -1.96 13.49 -14.72
C ALA A 72 -1.41 13.83 -13.32
N PHE A 73 -1.91 14.88 -12.68
CA PHE A 73 -1.51 15.26 -11.33
C PHE A 73 -1.91 14.22 -10.27
N LEU A 74 -2.94 13.39 -10.51
CA LEU A 74 -3.30 12.30 -9.61
C LEU A 74 -2.14 11.29 -9.48
N ILE A 75 -1.45 11.00 -10.58
CA ILE A 75 -0.27 10.12 -10.58
C ILE A 75 0.89 10.77 -9.81
N GLN A 76 1.06 12.09 -9.92
CA GLN A 76 2.04 12.83 -9.10
C GLN A 76 1.71 12.79 -7.60
N ARG A 77 0.41 12.81 -7.26
CA ARG A 77 -0.04 12.65 -5.88
C ARG A 77 0.25 11.24 -5.37
N VAL A 78 -0.07 10.19 -6.14
CA VAL A 78 0.32 8.80 -5.83
C VAL A 78 1.81 8.72 -5.52
N LYS A 79 2.67 9.27 -6.39
CA LYS A 79 4.14 9.31 -6.16
C LYS A 79 4.51 9.98 -4.83
N SER A 80 3.80 11.03 -4.44
CA SER A 80 4.04 11.76 -3.19
C SER A 80 3.57 10.96 -1.98
N ASP A 81 2.46 10.25 -2.09
CA ASP A 81 1.92 9.39 -1.04
C ASP A 81 2.83 8.17 -0.80
N TYR A 82 3.44 7.60 -1.85
CA TYR A 82 4.48 6.57 -1.70
C TYR A 82 5.72 7.07 -0.95
N LYS A 83 6.13 8.34 -1.12
CA LYS A 83 7.25 8.91 -0.36
C LYS A 83 6.92 9.01 1.12
N THR A 84 5.71 9.47 1.42
CA THR A 84 5.19 9.54 2.79
C THR A 84 5.12 8.14 3.42
N ALA A 85 4.57 7.17 2.70
CA ALA A 85 4.44 5.80 3.18
C ALA A 85 5.81 5.13 3.40
N LEU A 86 6.78 5.35 2.52
CA LEU A 86 8.13 4.81 2.68
C LEU A 86 8.80 5.37 3.94
N GLU A 87 8.82 6.70 4.13
CA GLU A 87 9.44 7.32 5.31
C GLU A 87 8.72 6.89 6.60
N ALA A 88 7.38 6.85 6.58
CA ALA A 88 6.58 6.41 7.71
C ALA A 88 6.85 4.93 8.04
N THR A 89 6.93 4.07 7.04
CA THR A 89 7.23 2.63 7.20
C THR A 89 8.63 2.44 7.77
N LEU A 90 9.64 3.14 7.26
CA LEU A 90 11.01 3.04 7.80
C LEU A 90 11.11 3.56 9.24
N SER A 91 10.39 4.63 9.55
CA SER A 91 10.37 5.23 10.90
C SER A 91 9.48 4.47 11.89
N GLY A 92 8.67 3.53 11.41
CA GLY A 92 7.74 2.73 12.21
C GLY A 92 6.48 3.46 12.62
N TYR A 93 5.91 4.28 11.74
CA TYR A 93 4.60 4.93 11.89
C TYR A 93 3.59 4.30 10.92
N GLN A 94 3.23 3.04 11.15
CA GLN A 94 2.39 2.26 10.22
C GLN A 94 1.02 2.90 10.01
N GLY A 95 0.45 3.56 11.01
CA GLY A 95 -0.81 4.30 10.85
C GLY A 95 -0.72 5.48 9.88
N VAL A 96 0.47 6.10 9.74
CA VAL A 96 0.72 7.17 8.75
C VAL A 96 0.94 6.56 7.37
N ALA A 97 1.65 5.43 7.28
CA ALA A 97 1.81 4.70 6.02
C ALA A 97 0.47 4.22 5.46
N ALA A 98 -0.40 3.66 6.30
CA ALA A 98 -1.75 3.23 5.93
C ALA A 98 -2.62 4.41 5.47
N ASP A 99 -2.53 5.58 6.10
CA ASP A 99 -3.27 6.78 5.67
C ASP A 99 -2.83 7.25 4.28
N ALA A 100 -1.51 7.28 4.02
CA ALA A 100 -0.99 7.60 2.69
C ALA A 100 -1.41 6.56 1.63
N MET A 101 -1.45 5.28 2.00
CA MET A 101 -1.90 4.23 1.09
C MET A 101 -3.41 4.25 0.84
N ARG A 102 -4.22 4.70 1.81
CA ARG A 102 -5.63 5.01 1.59
C ARG A 102 -5.81 6.09 0.53
N ASP A 103 -5.00 7.14 0.53
CA ASP A 103 -5.06 8.17 -0.52
C ASP A 103 -4.76 7.57 -1.91
N VAL A 104 -3.80 6.64 -2.00
CA VAL A 104 -3.54 5.88 -3.23
C VAL A 104 -4.76 5.05 -3.66
N MET A 105 -5.43 4.37 -2.73
CA MET A 105 -6.67 3.63 -3.01
C MET A 105 -7.79 4.55 -3.54
N GLU A 106 -7.97 5.73 -2.94
CA GLU A 106 -9.00 6.66 -3.40
C GLU A 106 -8.72 7.18 -4.83
N ILE A 107 -7.44 7.37 -5.17
CA ILE A 107 -7.02 7.71 -6.53
C ILE A 107 -7.22 6.52 -7.48
N GLU A 108 -6.87 5.30 -7.07
CA GLU A 108 -7.15 4.06 -7.82
C GLU A 108 -8.63 4.01 -8.23
N TYR A 109 -9.53 4.27 -7.29
CA TYR A 109 -10.97 4.21 -7.54
C TYR A 109 -11.41 5.25 -8.56
N LEU A 110 -10.87 6.46 -8.49
CA LEU A 110 -11.16 7.51 -9.47
C LEU A 110 -10.67 7.11 -10.87
N LEU A 111 -9.45 6.59 -11.00
CA LEU A 111 -8.90 6.20 -12.30
C LEU A 111 -9.70 5.06 -12.94
N LEU A 112 -10.08 4.04 -12.16
CA LEU A 112 -10.96 2.96 -12.63
C LEU A 112 -12.33 3.49 -13.04
N ASP A 113 -12.87 4.45 -12.30
CA ASP A 113 -14.18 5.02 -12.59
C ASP A 113 -14.20 5.85 -13.87
N PHE A 114 -13.12 6.59 -14.12
CA PHE A 114 -12.92 7.31 -15.37
C PHE A 114 -12.81 6.34 -16.54
N ALA A 115 -12.05 5.25 -16.37
CA ALA A 115 -11.87 4.23 -17.38
C ALA A 115 -13.17 3.47 -17.71
N ALA A 116 -14.03 3.25 -16.70
CA ALA A 116 -15.31 2.55 -16.85
C ALA A 116 -16.44 3.44 -17.42
N SER A 117 -16.21 4.74 -17.63
CA SER A 117 -17.23 5.64 -18.18
C SER A 117 -17.24 5.58 -19.72
N GLU A 118 -18.42 5.33 -20.32
CA GLU A 118 -18.59 5.02 -21.75
C GLU A 118 -18.01 6.09 -22.70
N ASP A 119 -17.94 7.35 -22.27
CA ASP A 119 -17.42 8.48 -23.06
C ASP A 119 -16.26 9.23 -22.37
N GLN A 120 -15.64 8.66 -21.33
CA GLN A 120 -14.60 9.33 -20.49
C GLN A 120 -15.06 10.64 -19.84
N SER A 121 -16.36 10.91 -19.88
CA SER A 121 -16.98 12.15 -19.41
C SER A 121 -16.83 12.35 -17.91
N HIS A 122 -16.62 11.27 -17.14
CA HIS A 122 -16.42 11.39 -15.70
C HIS A 122 -15.13 12.12 -15.33
N ALA A 123 -14.05 11.97 -16.10
CA ALA A 123 -12.80 12.66 -15.83
C ALA A 123 -12.96 14.17 -16.06
N GLU A 124 -13.56 14.56 -17.19
CA GLU A 124 -13.86 15.95 -17.51
C GLU A 124 -14.86 16.56 -16.52
N GLU A 125 -15.94 15.84 -16.18
CA GLU A 125 -16.91 16.28 -15.20
C GLU A 125 -16.24 16.52 -13.83
N TRP A 126 -15.42 15.58 -13.37
CA TRP A 126 -14.72 15.68 -12.10
C TRP A 126 -13.76 16.90 -12.06
N LEU A 127 -12.99 17.11 -13.13
CA LEU A 127 -12.08 18.25 -13.26
C LEU A 127 -12.81 19.60 -13.24
N ASN A 128 -14.03 19.65 -13.79
CA ASN A 128 -14.82 20.88 -13.90
C ASN A 128 -15.77 21.11 -12.72
N ALA A 129 -15.90 20.15 -11.79
CA ALA A 129 -16.88 20.20 -10.71
C ALA A 129 -16.60 21.30 -9.65
N GLY A 130 -15.38 21.82 -9.57
CA GLY A 130 -14.96 22.84 -8.58
C GLY A 130 -15.30 22.43 -7.13
N ASP A 131 -15.56 23.41 -6.25
CA ASP A 131 -15.96 23.17 -4.85
C ASP A 131 -17.34 22.48 -4.72
N SER A 132 -18.08 22.35 -5.83
CA SER A 132 -19.40 21.72 -5.90
C SER A 132 -19.36 20.22 -6.19
N LEU A 133 -18.16 19.60 -6.12
CA LEU A 133 -17.87 18.15 -6.25
C LEU A 133 -18.97 17.24 -5.69
N GLY A 134 -19.70 17.70 -4.67
CA GLY A 134 -20.83 17.02 -4.10
C GLY A 134 -20.44 15.63 -3.61
N ASN A 135 -21.42 14.87 -3.15
CA ASN A 135 -21.16 13.49 -2.74
C ASN A 135 -20.91 12.56 -3.95
N LYS A 136 -20.83 13.06 -5.19
CA LYS A 136 -20.81 12.25 -6.43
C LYS A 136 -19.51 11.49 -6.64
N TYR A 137 -18.39 12.10 -6.26
CA TYR A 137 -17.05 11.51 -6.38
C TYR A 137 -16.42 11.23 -5.01
N TRP A 138 -17.23 11.18 -3.95
CA TRP A 138 -16.78 10.66 -2.67
C TRP A 138 -16.45 9.17 -2.80
N PRO A 139 -15.44 8.66 -2.07
CA PRO A 139 -14.99 7.29 -2.19
C PRO A 139 -16.14 6.27 -2.15
N ALA A 140 -17.06 6.41 -1.19
CA ALA A 140 -18.22 5.51 -1.07
C ALA A 140 -19.12 5.49 -2.34
N THR A 141 -19.30 6.64 -2.99
CA THR A 141 -20.12 6.77 -4.20
C THR A 141 -19.40 6.17 -5.40
N VAL A 142 -18.10 6.45 -5.55
CA VAL A 142 -17.26 5.88 -6.61
C VAL A 142 -17.26 4.36 -6.52
N ARG A 143 -17.01 3.81 -5.34
CA ARG A 143 -17.04 2.37 -5.08
C ARG A 143 -18.39 1.73 -5.42
N THR A 144 -19.48 2.40 -5.04
CA THR A 144 -20.84 1.94 -5.39
C THR A 144 -21.03 1.88 -6.91
N ARG A 145 -20.47 2.83 -7.66
CA ARG A 145 -20.54 2.89 -9.11
C ARG A 145 -19.67 1.79 -9.76
N LEU A 146 -18.42 1.65 -9.33
CA LEU A 146 -17.52 0.58 -9.78
C LEU A 146 -18.11 -0.83 -9.55
N LYS A 147 -18.71 -1.05 -8.38
CA LYS A 147 -19.43 -2.30 -8.08
C LYS A 147 -20.59 -2.53 -9.04
N ARG A 148 -21.40 -1.50 -9.34
CA ARG A 148 -22.51 -1.60 -10.30
C ARG A 148 -22.02 -1.86 -11.73
N SER A 149 -20.87 -1.30 -12.09
CA SER A 149 -20.24 -1.51 -13.39
C SER A 149 -19.50 -2.85 -13.51
N GLY A 150 -19.43 -3.65 -12.43
CA GLY A 150 -18.78 -4.96 -12.45
C GLY A 150 -17.27 -4.90 -12.63
N VAL A 151 -16.62 -3.78 -12.26
CA VAL A 151 -15.17 -3.61 -12.37
C VAL A 151 -14.48 -4.44 -11.28
N PRO A 152 -13.55 -5.36 -11.60
CA PRO A 152 -12.71 -6.02 -10.60
C PRO A 152 -11.81 -5.01 -9.86
N PRO A 153 -11.51 -5.17 -8.57
CA PRO A 153 -11.97 -6.23 -7.66
C PRO A 153 -13.38 -5.99 -7.07
N PHE A 154 -14.04 -4.85 -7.33
CA PHE A 154 -15.33 -4.47 -6.74
C PHE A 154 -16.50 -5.39 -7.10
N ALA A 155 -16.41 -6.08 -8.25
CA ALA A 155 -17.36 -7.11 -8.63
C ALA A 155 -17.36 -8.32 -7.68
N ASN A 156 -16.25 -8.57 -6.98
CA ASN A 156 -16.09 -9.66 -6.02
C ASN A 156 -16.32 -9.12 -4.61
N ASP A 157 -17.52 -9.35 -4.10
CA ASP A 157 -18.16 -8.61 -2.99
C ASP A 157 -17.51 -8.72 -1.58
N GLY A 158 -16.28 -9.22 -1.48
CA GLY A 158 -15.64 -9.61 -0.21
C GLY A 158 -14.45 -8.77 0.24
N PHE A 159 -13.55 -8.35 -0.65
CA PHE A 159 -12.19 -7.94 -0.23
C PHE A 159 -12.02 -6.43 -0.03
N GLU A 160 -12.37 -5.64 -1.06
CA GLU A 160 -12.17 -4.18 -1.07
C GLU A 160 -13.00 -3.43 0.02
N PRO A 161 -14.24 -3.85 0.37
CA PRO A 161 -14.98 -3.21 1.45
C PRO A 161 -14.41 -3.46 2.84
N ILE A 162 -13.66 -4.53 3.04
CA ILE A 162 -13.00 -4.83 4.31
C ILE A 162 -11.74 -3.98 4.44
N ASP A 163 -10.93 -3.92 3.38
CA ASP A 163 -9.68 -3.17 3.33
C ASP A 163 -9.89 -1.65 3.55
N TYR A 164 -10.79 -1.03 2.78
CA TYR A 164 -11.12 0.40 2.96
C TYR A 164 -11.72 0.68 4.35
N LYS A 165 -12.57 -0.23 4.86
CA LYS A 165 -13.17 -0.09 6.20
C LYS A 165 -12.13 -0.21 7.31
N ALA A 166 -11.12 -1.07 7.14
CA ALA A 166 -10.03 -1.22 8.08
C ALA A 166 -9.19 0.08 8.14
N HIS A 167 -8.81 0.61 6.98
CA HIS A 167 -8.13 1.90 6.84
C HIS A 167 -8.92 3.06 7.45
N SER A 168 -10.20 3.20 7.10
CA SER A 168 -11.07 4.26 7.63
C SER A 168 -11.26 4.14 9.14
N LYS A 169 -11.46 2.93 9.68
CA LYS A 169 -11.58 2.71 11.13
C LYS A 169 -10.32 3.07 11.90
N ALA A 170 -9.14 2.89 11.32
CA ALA A 170 -7.87 3.24 11.95
C ALA A 170 -7.69 4.76 12.15
N LEU A 171 -8.41 5.59 11.38
CA LEU A 171 -8.34 7.05 11.47
C LEU A 171 -9.31 7.66 12.48
N HIS A 172 -10.39 6.94 12.79
CA HIS A 172 -11.39 7.41 13.73
C HIS A 172 -11.03 7.01 15.16
N VAL A 173 -11.17 7.96 16.09
CA VAL A 173 -11.04 7.70 17.53
C VAL A 173 -12.23 6.84 17.96
N ASN A 174 -12.01 5.53 18.03
CA ASN A 174 -13.00 4.54 18.41
C ASN A 174 -12.65 3.89 19.75
N PRO A 175 -13.64 3.52 20.57
CA PRO A 175 -13.41 2.72 21.77
C PRO A 175 -13.06 1.28 21.37
N GLY A 176 -11.79 1.04 21.04
CA GLY A 176 -11.25 -0.26 20.67
C GLY A 176 -9.84 -0.15 20.07
N PRO A 177 -9.01 -1.21 20.14
CA PRO A 177 -7.73 -1.23 19.46
C PRO A 177 -7.94 -1.10 17.93
N SER A 178 -7.14 -0.26 17.28
CA SER A 178 -7.13 -0.13 15.82
C SER A 178 -6.71 -1.46 15.18
N ALA A 179 -7.45 -1.90 14.16
CA ALA A 179 -7.21 -3.18 13.49
C ALA A 179 -5.99 -3.16 12.55
N VAL A 180 -5.57 -1.97 12.08
CA VAL A 180 -4.50 -1.84 11.07
C VAL A 180 -3.19 -1.43 11.73
N ALA A 181 -3.19 -0.32 12.47
CA ALA A 181 -2.03 0.11 13.22
C ALA A 181 -2.37 1.24 14.21
N SER A 182 -1.50 1.45 15.19
CA SER A 182 -1.51 2.68 15.97
C SER A 182 -0.95 3.84 15.14
N ARG A 183 -1.41 5.08 15.38
CA ARG A 183 -0.81 6.28 14.78
C ARG A 183 0.58 6.61 15.34
N GLY A 184 0.92 6.02 16.50
CA GLY A 184 2.22 6.20 17.14
C GLY A 184 3.30 5.31 16.53
N PRO A 185 4.53 5.40 17.06
CA PRO A 185 5.58 4.45 16.71
C PRO A 185 5.12 3.02 17.02
N ASP A 186 5.47 2.07 16.15
CA ASP A 186 5.27 0.63 16.35
C ASP A 186 5.65 0.21 17.76
N PRO A 187 4.96 -0.76 18.37
CA PRO A 187 5.40 -1.34 19.62
C PRO A 187 6.81 -1.94 19.49
N LEU A 188 7.55 -2.05 20.60
CA LEU A 188 8.88 -2.65 20.61
C LEU A 188 8.84 -4.16 20.33
N GLU A 189 7.77 -4.82 20.77
CA GLU A 189 7.48 -6.22 20.47
C GLU A 189 6.41 -6.26 19.38
N GLU A 190 6.61 -7.11 18.37
CA GLU A 190 5.61 -7.26 17.32
C GLU A 190 4.32 -7.88 17.89
N PRO A 191 3.16 -7.23 17.75
CA PRO A 191 1.90 -7.73 18.30
C PRO A 191 1.40 -8.97 17.54
N VAL A 192 1.83 -9.10 16.29
CA VAL A 192 1.56 -10.22 15.38
C VAL A 192 2.80 -10.44 14.51
N PRO A 193 3.05 -11.67 14.01
CA PRO A 193 4.17 -11.92 13.11
C PRO A 193 4.15 -10.98 11.89
N PHE A 194 5.31 -10.43 11.54
CA PHE A 194 5.51 -9.56 10.38
C PHE A 194 4.81 -8.19 10.49
N TYR A 195 4.48 -7.75 11.70
CA TYR A 195 3.83 -6.45 11.89
C TYR A 195 4.65 -5.28 11.33
N SER A 196 5.99 -5.35 11.46
CA SER A 196 6.88 -4.33 10.91
C SER A 196 6.85 -4.22 9.38
N GLU A 197 6.32 -5.25 8.70
CA GLU A 197 6.23 -5.34 7.24
C GLU A 197 4.93 -4.80 6.66
N LEU A 198 3.97 -4.42 7.51
CA LEU A 198 2.65 -3.98 7.09
C LEU A 198 2.72 -2.84 6.06
N GLY A 199 3.55 -1.83 6.29
CA GLY A 199 3.70 -0.72 5.36
C GLY A 199 4.18 -1.13 3.97
N PHE A 200 5.07 -2.14 3.87
CA PHE A 200 5.46 -2.69 2.57
C PHE A 200 4.35 -3.51 1.94
N ILE A 201 3.61 -4.30 2.73
CA ILE A 201 2.42 -5.03 2.27
C ILE A 201 1.41 -4.09 1.63
N GLU A 202 1.06 -3.01 2.32
CA GLU A 202 0.17 -1.98 1.79
C GLU A 202 0.74 -1.35 0.50
N MET A 203 2.00 -0.90 0.52
CA MET A 203 2.63 -0.28 -0.65
C MET A 203 2.63 -1.18 -1.89
N PHE A 204 2.92 -2.48 -1.77
CA PHE A 204 2.97 -3.35 -2.93
C PHE A 204 1.57 -3.77 -3.41
N GLU A 205 0.64 -4.03 -2.50
CA GLU A 205 -0.74 -4.37 -2.86
C GLU A 205 -1.44 -3.21 -3.58
N HIS A 206 -1.38 -2.00 -3.03
CA HIS A 206 -1.95 -0.82 -3.71
C HIS A 206 -1.15 -0.43 -4.94
N GLY A 207 0.16 -0.72 -4.97
CA GLY A 207 1.03 -0.48 -6.13
C GLY A 207 0.61 -1.30 -7.34
N HIS A 208 0.33 -2.58 -7.13
CA HIS A 208 -0.14 -3.45 -8.19
C HIS A 208 -1.48 -2.95 -8.78
N ARG A 209 -2.42 -2.58 -7.91
CA ARG A 209 -3.75 -2.10 -8.32
C ARG A 209 -3.71 -0.73 -9.01
N ILE A 210 -2.94 0.22 -8.49
CA ILE A 210 -2.84 1.55 -9.09
C ILE A 210 -2.16 1.51 -10.45
N LEU A 211 -1.14 0.67 -10.64
CA LEU A 211 -0.50 0.49 -11.95
C LEU A 211 -1.49 -0.07 -12.97
N TRP A 212 -2.32 -1.04 -12.58
CA TRP A 212 -3.38 -1.54 -13.44
C TRP A 212 -4.41 -0.46 -13.80
N ALA A 213 -4.85 0.35 -12.83
CA ALA A 213 -5.80 1.44 -13.07
C ALA A 213 -5.24 2.53 -14.00
N ILE A 214 -3.95 2.87 -13.85
CA ILE A 214 -3.23 3.79 -14.73
C ILE A 214 -3.21 3.27 -16.17
N GLU A 215 -2.81 2.02 -16.35
CA GLU A 215 -2.72 1.42 -17.67
C GLU A 215 -4.09 1.29 -18.34
N LEU A 216 -5.11 0.86 -17.59
CA LEU A 216 -6.46 0.73 -18.12
C LEU A 216 -7.00 2.06 -18.62
N LEU A 217 -6.93 3.13 -17.81
CA LEU A 217 -7.41 4.44 -18.23
C LEU A 217 -6.63 4.96 -19.45
N ARG A 218 -5.31 4.76 -19.49
CA ARG A 218 -4.47 5.10 -20.64
C ARG A 218 -4.91 4.36 -21.90
N ALA A 219 -5.12 3.06 -21.81
CA ALA A 219 -5.53 2.21 -22.93
C ALA A 219 -6.89 2.62 -23.49
N VAL A 220 -7.87 2.89 -22.61
CA VAL A 220 -9.19 3.40 -23.00
C VAL A 220 -9.05 4.77 -23.68
N ALA A 221 -8.22 5.68 -23.16
CA ALA A 221 -7.98 7.01 -23.74
C ALA A 221 -7.29 6.99 -25.11
N LEU A 222 -6.53 5.94 -25.39
CA LEU A 222 -5.92 5.68 -26.69
C LEU A 222 -6.87 4.93 -27.65
N GLY A 223 -8.04 4.47 -27.18
CA GLY A 223 -8.97 3.68 -27.96
C GLY A 223 -8.50 2.24 -28.23
N VAL A 224 -7.59 1.70 -27.40
CA VAL A 224 -7.00 0.36 -27.52
C VAL A 224 -7.08 -0.44 -26.19
N PRO A 225 -8.28 -0.62 -25.61
CA PRO A 225 -8.43 -1.24 -24.28
C PRO A 225 -7.94 -2.70 -24.21
N ASP A 226 -7.99 -3.43 -25.33
CA ASP A 226 -7.66 -4.87 -25.39
C ASP A 226 -6.22 -5.14 -25.87
N ASP A 227 -5.48 -4.11 -26.30
CA ASP A 227 -4.16 -4.25 -26.93
C ASP A 227 -3.24 -3.10 -26.52
N TYR A 228 -2.82 -3.13 -25.25
CA TYR A 228 -1.88 -2.16 -24.70
C TYR A 228 -0.65 -2.87 -24.13
N GLU A 229 0.53 -2.31 -24.45
CA GLU A 229 1.77 -2.67 -23.79
C GLU A 229 1.99 -1.80 -22.56
N PRO A 230 2.52 -2.34 -21.44
CA PRO A 230 2.95 -1.54 -20.30
C PRO A 230 3.92 -0.43 -20.72
N LEU A 231 3.87 0.71 -20.04
CA LEU A 231 4.76 1.85 -20.33
C LEU A 231 6.25 1.50 -20.20
N MET A 232 6.57 0.56 -19.31
CA MET A 232 7.91 0.01 -19.14
C MET A 232 7.86 -1.36 -18.48
N ALA A 233 8.98 -2.08 -18.51
CA ALA A 233 9.14 -3.31 -17.75
C ALA A 233 8.94 -3.05 -16.24
N ARG A 234 8.34 -4.03 -15.56
CA ARG A 234 8.02 -3.95 -14.12
C ARG A 234 8.44 -5.20 -13.33
N ASP A 235 9.44 -5.93 -13.83
CA ASP A 235 9.85 -7.23 -13.29
C ASP A 235 10.30 -7.18 -11.82
N ASP A 236 11.08 -6.16 -11.42
CA ASP A 236 11.51 -5.99 -10.02
C ASP A 236 10.32 -5.63 -9.11
N PHE A 237 9.37 -4.84 -9.61
CA PHE A 237 8.14 -4.51 -8.89
C PHE A 237 7.26 -5.75 -8.73
N ASP A 238 7.07 -6.54 -9.79
CA ASP A 238 6.25 -7.74 -9.77
C ASP A 238 6.88 -8.83 -8.86
N ASP A 239 8.21 -9.00 -8.84
CA ASP A 239 8.90 -9.87 -7.86
C ASP A 239 8.69 -9.39 -6.42
N ALA A 240 8.85 -8.09 -6.17
CA ALA A 240 8.65 -7.53 -4.84
C ALA A 240 7.18 -7.63 -4.39
N TYR A 241 6.23 -7.44 -5.31
CA TYR A 241 4.80 -7.65 -5.07
C TYR A 241 4.52 -9.08 -4.66
N GLU A 242 4.95 -10.08 -5.45
CA GLU A 242 4.70 -11.49 -5.15
C GLU A 242 5.31 -11.93 -3.81
N ARG A 243 6.54 -11.50 -3.50
CA ARG A 243 7.18 -11.76 -2.19
C ARG A 243 6.37 -11.17 -1.05
N THR A 244 5.91 -9.94 -1.21
CA THR A 244 5.17 -9.23 -0.16
C THR A 244 3.75 -9.78 0.00
N ARG A 245 3.13 -10.21 -1.09
CA ARG A 245 1.84 -10.89 -1.08
C ARG A 245 1.89 -12.23 -0.33
N ARG A 246 2.98 -12.99 -0.47
CA ARG A 246 3.22 -14.20 0.35
C ARG A 246 3.32 -13.86 1.84
N LEU A 247 4.03 -12.77 2.19
CA LEU A 247 4.10 -12.29 3.57
C LEU A 247 2.71 -11.91 4.11
N GLN A 248 1.90 -11.24 3.30
CA GLN A 248 0.53 -10.90 3.66
C GLN A 248 -0.30 -12.15 3.95
N VAL A 249 -0.24 -13.18 3.10
CA VAL A 249 -0.97 -14.44 3.34
C VAL A 249 -0.49 -15.16 4.59
N MET A 250 0.82 -15.17 4.87
CA MET A 250 1.31 -15.67 6.15
C MET A 250 0.76 -14.88 7.33
N MET A 251 0.81 -13.55 7.28
CA MET A 251 0.30 -12.68 8.33
C MET A 251 -1.20 -12.92 8.58
N VAL A 252 -2.02 -12.93 7.53
CA VAL A 252 -3.47 -13.23 7.61
C VAL A 252 -3.69 -14.63 8.19
N GLY A 253 -2.97 -15.65 7.70
CA GLY A 253 -3.10 -17.01 8.21
C GLY A 253 -2.72 -17.15 9.69
N PHE A 254 -1.75 -16.38 10.19
CA PHE A 254 -1.43 -16.35 11.62
C PHE A 254 -2.45 -15.59 12.48
N ILE A 255 -3.09 -14.55 11.93
CA ILE A 255 -4.08 -13.73 12.63
C ILE A 255 -5.45 -14.40 12.66
N GLU A 256 -5.95 -14.82 11.50
CA GLU A 256 -7.31 -15.34 11.32
C GLU A 256 -7.37 -16.87 11.48
N GLY A 257 -6.29 -17.57 11.13
CA GLY A 257 -6.19 -19.02 11.18
C GLY A 257 -6.58 -19.64 12.52
N PRO A 258 -6.14 -19.11 13.69
CA PRO A 258 -6.57 -19.65 14.98
C PRO A 258 -8.09 -19.66 15.17
N THR A 259 -8.78 -18.59 14.76
CA THR A 259 -10.25 -18.48 14.87
C THR A 259 -10.93 -19.45 13.90
N MET A 260 -10.51 -19.46 12.63
CA MET A 260 -11.06 -20.35 11.60
C MET A 260 -10.87 -21.83 11.97
N LEU A 261 -9.68 -22.19 12.46
CA LEU A 261 -9.37 -23.55 12.90
C LEU A 261 -10.17 -23.93 14.14
N ARG A 262 -10.37 -23.03 15.10
CA ARG A 262 -11.19 -23.30 16.28
C ARG A 262 -12.63 -23.62 15.90
N GLU A 263 -13.22 -22.83 15.00
CA GLU A 263 -14.57 -23.07 14.47
C GLU A 263 -14.66 -24.41 13.75
N ARG A 264 -13.65 -24.76 12.94
CA ARG A 264 -13.59 -26.02 12.19
C ARG A 264 -13.37 -27.25 13.07
N LEU A 265 -12.51 -27.14 14.08
CA LEU A 265 -12.08 -28.26 14.92
C LEU A 265 -12.96 -28.45 16.17
N GLY A 266 -13.72 -27.43 16.57
CA GLY A 266 -14.47 -27.42 17.83
C GLY A 266 -13.58 -27.40 19.08
N ARG A 267 -12.28 -27.09 18.92
CA ARG A 267 -11.27 -27.00 19.99
C ARG A 267 -10.18 -26.00 19.62
N GLU A 268 -9.36 -25.61 20.60
CA GLU A 268 -8.16 -24.82 20.29
C GLU A 268 -7.23 -25.60 19.34
N PRO A 269 -6.74 -24.94 18.27
CA PRO A 269 -5.75 -25.52 17.37
C PRO A 269 -4.37 -25.57 18.03
N THR A 270 -3.60 -26.58 17.68
CA THR A 270 -2.18 -26.68 18.02
C THR A 270 -1.33 -25.81 17.09
N VAL A 271 -0.10 -25.50 17.50
CA VAL A 271 0.87 -24.77 16.66
C VAL A 271 1.09 -25.48 15.32
N ALA A 272 1.17 -26.81 15.32
CA ALA A 272 1.34 -27.59 14.10
C ALA A 272 0.14 -27.46 13.13
N GLU A 273 -1.08 -27.34 13.65
CA GLU A 273 -2.29 -27.14 12.84
C GLU A 273 -2.35 -25.72 12.25
N ILE A 274 -1.90 -24.71 13.00
CA ILE A 274 -1.78 -23.33 12.51
C ILE A 274 -0.73 -23.25 11.39
N LEU A 275 0.46 -23.81 11.61
CA LEU A 275 1.51 -23.86 10.59
C LEU A 275 1.08 -24.66 9.35
N GLY A 276 0.35 -25.76 9.54
CA GLY A 276 -0.25 -26.53 8.45
C GLY A 276 -1.22 -25.69 7.62
N HIS A 277 -2.11 -24.94 8.28
CA HIS A 277 -3.05 -24.05 7.61
C HIS A 277 -2.34 -22.94 6.81
N VAL A 278 -1.37 -22.24 7.41
CA VAL A 278 -0.59 -21.21 6.70
C VAL A 278 0.11 -21.78 5.46
N ARG A 279 0.69 -22.98 5.58
CA ARG A 279 1.32 -23.67 4.45
C ARG A 279 0.31 -24.02 3.36
N ASP A 280 -0.87 -24.48 3.74
CA ASP A 280 -1.93 -24.83 2.79
C ASP A 280 -2.46 -23.59 2.05
N GLU A 281 -2.60 -22.44 2.73
CA GLU A 281 -2.96 -21.15 2.11
C GLU A 281 -1.88 -20.68 1.12
N LEU A 282 -0.61 -20.77 1.49
CA LEU A 282 0.50 -20.45 0.58
C LEU A 282 0.54 -21.38 -0.64
N ALA A 283 0.28 -22.67 -0.46
CA ALA A 283 0.22 -23.62 -1.57
C ALA A 283 -0.96 -23.32 -2.51
N ALA A 284 -2.10 -22.87 -1.97
CA ALA A 284 -3.27 -22.49 -2.76
C ALA A 284 -3.03 -21.23 -3.62
N MET A 285 -2.10 -20.35 -3.23
CA MET A 285 -1.65 -19.22 -4.05
C MET A 285 -0.80 -19.63 -5.26
N GLY A 286 -0.37 -20.89 -5.37
CA GLY A 286 0.42 -21.39 -6.50
C GLY A 286 1.95 -21.26 -6.35
N GLY A 287 2.46 -21.01 -5.14
CA GLY A 287 3.90 -20.98 -4.85
C GLY A 287 4.37 -22.24 -4.11
N SER A 288 5.33 -22.98 -4.66
CA SER A 288 6.11 -23.93 -3.86
C SER A 288 7.04 -23.15 -2.93
N ILE A 289 7.03 -23.48 -1.64
CA ILE A 289 8.09 -23.05 -0.72
C ILE A 289 9.35 -23.80 -1.15
N ASP A 290 10.27 -23.14 -1.85
CA ASP A 290 11.64 -23.65 -1.96
C ASP A 290 12.35 -23.35 -0.63
N PRO A 291 12.77 -24.36 0.13
CA PRO A 291 13.46 -24.16 1.41
C PRO A 291 14.78 -23.39 1.28
N SER A 292 15.30 -23.19 0.06
CA SER A 292 16.52 -22.42 -0.19
C SER A 292 16.36 -20.89 -0.06
N ASP A 293 15.13 -20.35 -0.04
CA ASP A 293 14.86 -18.91 0.14
C ASP A 293 15.07 -18.44 1.60
N GLY A 294 15.44 -19.34 2.52
CA GLY A 294 15.63 -19.06 3.95
C GLY A 294 17.09 -18.97 4.43
N GLU A 295 18.08 -19.07 3.55
CA GLU A 295 19.51 -19.07 3.95
C GLU A 295 20.27 -17.76 3.71
N GLU A 296 19.66 -16.69 3.18
CA GLU A 296 20.35 -15.40 3.07
C GLU A 296 20.13 -14.48 4.31
N SER A 297 21.09 -14.63 5.22
CA SER A 297 21.54 -13.70 6.28
C SER A 297 20.77 -13.59 7.60
N VAL A 298 21.39 -14.18 8.63
CA VAL A 298 21.34 -13.80 10.06
C VAL A 298 21.99 -12.43 10.26
#